data_AF-A0A7T8K0A6-F1
#
_entry.id   AF-A0A7T8K0A6-F1
#
_cell.length_a   1.000
_cell.length_b   1.000
_cell.length_c   1.000
_cell.angle_alpha   90.00
_cell.angle_beta   90.00
_cell.angle_gamma   90.00
#
_symmetry.space_group_name_H-M   'P 1'
#
loop_
_entity.id
_entity.type
_entity.pdbx_description
1 polymer ?
#
loop_
_entity_poly.entity_id
_entity_poly.type
_entity_poly.pdbx_seq_one_letter_code
_entity_poly.pdbx_strand_id
1 'polypeptide(L)'
;MYLALLFLLTTEVKALGDIIFAVNCGGDSHVDIYGIKYAKDPNNIGTSSDYGKQLVIGRVHLHDQILYQTERYHTATFGYDIDVSSDGWYLLVLKFSEVYFSAPNMK
;
A
#
# COMPACT_ATOMS: atom_id res chain seq x y z
N MET A 1 -28.98 30.13 -32.96
CA MET A 1 -29.05 28.96 -32.07
C MET A 1 -27.63 28.68 -31.58
N TYR A 2 -27.21 29.36 -30.50
CA TYR A 2 -25.84 29.24 -29.96
C TYR A 2 -25.82 28.08 -28.96
N LEU A 3 -25.10 27.01 -29.30
CA LEU A 3 -24.82 25.92 -28.37
C LEU A 3 -23.53 26.31 -27.61
N ALA A 4 -23.66 26.81 -26.39
CA ALA A 4 -22.52 27.06 -25.52
C ALA A 4 -22.07 25.72 -24.92
N LEU A 5 -20.87 25.26 -25.30
CA LEU A 5 -20.22 24.09 -24.75
C LEU A 5 -19.63 24.46 -23.38
N LEU A 6 -20.30 24.04 -22.30
CA LEU A 6 -19.82 24.22 -20.94
C LEU A 6 -18.70 23.19 -20.66
N PHE A 7 -17.44 23.60 -20.81
CA PHE A 7 -16.30 22.81 -20.35
C PHE A 7 -16.27 22.88 -18.82
N LEU A 8 -16.73 21.82 -18.15
CA LEU A 8 -16.55 21.66 -16.72
C LEU A 8 -15.05 21.44 -16.47
N LEU A 9 -14.37 22.46 -15.94
CA LEU A 9 -13.04 22.30 -15.37
C LEU A 9 -13.18 21.49 -14.09
N THR A 10 -13.11 20.17 -14.19
CA THR A 10 -12.96 19.30 -13.03
C THR A 10 -11.55 19.47 -12.52
N THR A 11 -11.36 20.29 -11.49
CA THR A 11 -10.13 20.27 -10.71
C THR A 11 -10.07 18.92 -9.98
N GLU A 12 -9.15 18.04 -10.37
CA GLU A 12 -8.87 16.84 -9.57
C GLU A 12 -8.40 17.28 -8.19
N VAL A 13 -9.23 17.07 -7.17
CA VAL A 13 -8.82 17.23 -5.79
C VAL A 13 -7.95 16.01 -5.45
N LYS A 14 -6.62 16.17 -5.48
CA LYS A 14 -5.69 15.18 -4.94
C LYS A 14 -5.82 15.15 -3.41
N ALA A 15 -6.75 14.34 -2.90
CA ALA A 15 -7.01 14.22 -1.46
C ALA A 15 -5.84 13.60 -0.67
N LEU A 16 -4.95 12.85 -1.35
CA LEU A 16 -3.87 12.07 -0.72
C LEU A 16 -2.50 12.76 -0.72
N GLY A 17 -2.37 13.94 -1.35
CA GLY A 17 -1.07 14.56 -1.62
C GLY A 17 -0.26 13.82 -2.69
N ASP A 18 1.03 14.12 -2.77
CA ASP A 18 1.95 13.44 -3.68
C ASP A 18 2.51 12.17 -3.03
N ILE A 19 2.20 11.02 -3.62
CA ILE A 19 2.73 9.72 -3.21
C ILE A 19 4.15 9.59 -3.76
N ILE A 20 5.15 9.71 -2.88
CA ILE A 20 6.55 9.53 -3.24
C ILE A 20 7.03 8.08 -3.09
N PHE A 21 6.33 7.27 -2.28
CA PHE A 21 6.68 5.88 -2.02
C PHE A 21 5.46 5.07 -1.59
N ALA A 22 5.30 3.88 -2.17
CA ALA A 22 4.33 2.87 -1.76
C ALA A 22 4.83 1.48 -2.19
N VAL A 23 4.84 0.52 -1.28
CA VAL A 23 5.36 -0.84 -1.54
C VAL A 23 4.39 -1.89 -1.02
N ASN A 24 4.17 -2.94 -1.80
CA ASN A 24 3.41 -4.11 -1.36
C ASN A 24 4.37 -5.14 -0.74
N CYS A 25 4.60 -5.05 0.58
CA CYS A 25 5.54 -5.91 1.31
C CYS A 25 5.28 -7.41 1.03
N GLY A 26 6.31 -8.13 0.57
CA GLY A 26 6.27 -9.54 0.23
C GLY A 26 5.52 -9.89 -1.05
N GLY A 27 5.00 -8.91 -1.79
CA GLY A 27 4.12 -9.12 -2.94
C GLY A 27 4.56 -8.43 -4.22
N ASP A 28 3.80 -8.69 -5.29
CA ASP A 28 3.93 -8.01 -6.58
C ASP A 28 3.29 -6.61 -6.55
N SER A 29 3.53 -5.83 -7.61
CA SER A 29 2.96 -4.49 -7.76
C SER A 29 1.44 -4.52 -7.81
N HIS A 30 0.79 -3.53 -7.19
CA HIS A 30 -0.66 -3.39 -7.13
C HIS A 30 -1.08 -1.92 -7.28
N VAL A 31 -2.24 -1.68 -7.88
CA VAL A 31 -2.85 -0.34 -7.90
C VAL A 31 -4.14 -0.41 -7.11
N ASP A 32 -4.22 0.37 -6.03
CA ASP A 32 -5.39 0.34 -5.15
C ASP A 32 -6.59 1.09 -5.75
N ILE A 33 -7.74 0.99 -5.08
CA ILE A 33 -8.98 1.67 -5.55
C ILE A 33 -8.89 3.20 -5.57
N TYR A 34 -7.91 3.78 -4.87
CA TYR A 34 -7.66 5.23 -4.85
C TYR A 34 -6.59 5.65 -5.88
N GLY A 35 -6.07 4.69 -6.66
CA GLY A 35 -5.05 4.93 -7.69
C GLY A 35 -3.61 4.96 -7.16
N ILE A 36 -3.37 4.62 -5.89
CA ILE A 36 -2.02 4.51 -5.33
C ILE A 36 -1.34 3.29 -5.96
N LYS A 37 -0.19 3.51 -6.59
CA LYS A 37 0.62 2.47 -7.20
C LYS A 37 1.63 1.93 -6.18
N TYR A 38 1.32 0.79 -5.60
CA TYR A 38 2.24 0.02 -4.77
C TYR A 38 3.24 -0.71 -5.68
N ALA A 39 4.53 -0.44 -5.51
CA ALA A 39 5.59 -1.16 -6.19
C ALA A 39 5.68 -2.61 -5.68
N LYS A 40 6.19 -3.50 -6.54
CA LYS A 40 6.66 -4.83 -6.13
C LYS A 40 7.72 -4.63 -5.06
N ASP A 41 7.69 -5.47 -4.03
CA ASP A 41 8.67 -5.41 -2.96
C ASP A 41 10.11 -5.60 -3.49
N PRO A 42 10.98 -4.58 -3.37
CA PRO A 42 12.37 -4.68 -3.82
C PRO A 42 13.28 -5.36 -2.78
N ASN A 43 12.79 -5.59 -1.56
CA ASN A 43 13.60 -6.03 -0.45
C ASN A 43 13.84 -7.55 -0.52
N ASN A 44 15.09 -7.96 -0.26
CA ASN A 44 15.50 -9.35 -0.23
C ASN A 44 15.89 -9.82 1.18
N ILE A 45 15.83 -8.93 2.18
CA ILE A 45 16.04 -9.25 3.59
C ILE A 45 14.73 -9.75 4.18
N GLY A 46 14.78 -10.89 4.87
CA GLY A 46 13.62 -11.52 5.49
C GLY A 46 12.87 -12.42 4.54
N THR A 47 11.67 -12.81 4.95
CA THR A 47 10.85 -13.78 4.24
C THR A 47 9.61 -13.09 3.70
N SER A 48 9.43 -13.15 2.38
CA SER A 48 8.15 -12.86 1.73
C SER A 48 7.20 -14.03 1.93
N SER A 49 5.98 -13.75 2.37
CA SER A 49 4.95 -14.76 2.61
C SER A 49 3.64 -14.30 1.97
N ASP A 50 2.93 -15.23 1.33
CA ASP A 50 1.57 -15.03 0.84
C ASP A 50 0.54 -15.86 1.60
N TYR A 51 0.90 -16.26 2.83
CA TYR A 51 0.05 -17.02 3.74
C TYR A 51 -1.32 -16.37 3.93
N GLY A 52 -1.39 -15.04 3.91
CA GLY A 52 -2.64 -14.29 4.03
C GLY A 52 -3.62 -14.50 2.87
N LYS A 53 -3.20 -14.96 1.69
CA LYS A 53 -4.09 -15.16 0.52
C LYS A 53 -5.20 -16.19 0.76
N GLN A 54 -5.04 -17.09 1.74
CA GLN A 54 -6.07 -18.04 2.12
C GLN A 54 -7.20 -17.40 2.97
N LEU A 55 -7.01 -16.16 3.44
CA LEU A 55 -7.93 -15.45 4.31
C LEU A 55 -8.66 -14.34 3.54
N VAL A 56 -9.90 -14.07 3.94
CA VAL A 56 -10.66 -12.91 3.44
C VAL A 56 -10.42 -11.72 4.38
N ILE A 57 -10.01 -10.58 3.83
CA ILE A 57 -9.75 -9.36 4.62
C ILE A 57 -11.01 -8.50 4.66
N GLY A 58 -11.79 -8.61 5.73
CA GLY A 58 -13.16 -8.08 5.81
C GLY A 58 -13.32 -6.57 5.97
N ARG A 59 -12.25 -5.80 6.16
CA ARG A 59 -12.31 -4.34 6.41
C ARG A 59 -11.78 -3.48 5.26
N VAL A 60 -11.56 -4.09 4.09
CA VAL A 60 -11.00 -3.43 2.91
C VAL A 60 -11.76 -3.85 1.66
N HIS A 61 -11.65 -3.05 0.61
CA HIS A 61 -12.25 -3.40 -0.67
C HIS A 61 -11.64 -4.69 -1.22
N LEU A 62 -12.43 -5.51 -1.92
CA LEU A 62 -12.00 -6.82 -2.42
C LEU A 62 -10.72 -6.73 -3.27
N HIS A 63 -10.63 -5.72 -4.13
CA HIS A 63 -9.47 -5.44 -4.97
C HIS A 63 -8.19 -5.16 -4.16
N ASP A 64 -8.32 -4.57 -2.98
CA ASP A 64 -7.17 -4.15 -2.16
C ASP A 64 -6.80 -5.15 -1.08
N GLN A 65 -7.53 -6.27 -0.97
CA GLN A 65 -7.20 -7.33 -0.01
C GLN A 65 -5.77 -7.83 -0.20
N ILE A 66 -5.26 -7.83 -1.43
CA ILE A 66 -3.90 -8.28 -1.73
C ILE A 66 -2.82 -7.54 -0.91
N LEU A 67 -3.03 -6.26 -0.61
CA LEU A 67 -2.11 -5.44 0.20
C LEU A 67 -2.05 -5.87 1.68
N TYR A 68 -2.94 -6.76 2.10
CA TYR A 68 -3.05 -7.31 3.45
C TYR A 68 -2.90 -8.84 3.47
N GLN A 69 -2.74 -9.45 2.29
CA GLN A 69 -2.60 -10.90 2.11
C GLN A 69 -1.17 -11.33 1.80
N THR A 70 -0.29 -10.39 1.44
CA THR A 70 1.16 -10.58 1.37
C THR A 70 1.85 -9.86 2.51
N GLU A 71 2.95 -10.43 2.99
CA GLU A 71 3.73 -9.87 4.09
C GLU A 71 5.23 -10.06 3.85
N ARG A 72 6.02 -9.18 4.47
CA ARG A 72 7.44 -9.43 4.71
C ARG A 72 7.68 -9.50 6.21
N TYR A 73 8.18 -10.63 6.68
CA TYR A 73 8.55 -10.80 8.08
C TYR A 73 10.05 -11.10 8.22
N HIS A 74 10.57 -10.82 9.41
CA HIS A 74 11.94 -11.11 9.78
C HIS A 74 12.01 -11.38 11.29
N THR A 75 13.00 -12.17 11.73
CA THR A 75 13.27 -12.48 13.15
C THR A 75 14.15 -11.42 13.83
N ALA A 76 15.02 -10.76 13.06
CA ALA A 76 15.73 -9.52 13.39
C ALA A 76 15.15 -8.28 12.65
N THR A 77 15.90 -7.16 12.64
CA THR A 77 15.51 -5.89 12.00
C THR A 77 15.72 -5.90 10.48
N PHE A 78 14.80 -5.27 9.75
CA PHE A 78 14.95 -4.89 8.35
C PHE A 78 14.25 -3.53 8.12
N GLY A 79 14.48 -2.90 6.97
CA GLY A 79 13.88 -1.62 6.63
C GLY A 79 13.76 -1.39 5.13
N TYR A 80 13.14 -0.27 4.76
CA TYR A 80 13.08 0.25 3.41
C TYR A 80 13.74 1.62 3.39
N ASP A 81 14.60 1.84 2.39
CA ASP A 81 15.16 3.15 2.12
C ASP A 81 14.21 3.91 1.19
N ILE A 82 13.85 5.13 1.58
CA ILE A 82 12.97 6.01 0.82
C ILE A 82 13.77 7.25 0.46
N ASP A 83 14.06 7.40 -0.83
CA ASP A 83 14.75 8.58 -1.35
C ASP A 83 13.79 9.78 -1.34
N VAL A 84 14.12 10.78 -0.52
CA VAL A 84 13.34 12.00 -0.36
C VAL A 84 14.09 13.17 -0.98
N SER A 85 13.43 13.90 -1.89
CA SER A 85 14.07 14.97 -2.69
C SER A 85 14.12 16.35 -2.02
N SER A 86 13.34 16.57 -0.96
CA SER A 86 13.21 17.88 -0.31
C SER A 86 12.85 17.77 1.17
N ASP A 87 13.19 18.79 1.95
CA ASP A 87 12.75 18.87 3.35
C ASP A 87 11.25 19.17 3.43
N GLY A 88 10.57 18.59 4.42
CA GLY A 88 9.14 18.79 4.60
C GLY A 88 8.48 17.80 5.55
N TRP A 89 7.16 17.90 5.65
CA TRP A 89 6.34 16.96 6.41
C TRP A 89 5.96 15.77 5.54
N TYR A 90 6.23 14.57 6.04
CA TYR A 90 5.90 13.31 5.38
C TYR A 90 4.89 12.54 6.22
N LEU A 91 3.86 11.99 5.56
CA LEU A 91 2.90 11.09 6.18
C LEU A 91 3.28 9.65 5.84
N LEU A 92 3.71 8.88 6.84
CA LEU A 92 3.93 7.44 6.70
C LEU A 92 2.67 6.68 7.14
N VAL A 93 2.08 5.93 6.22
CA VAL A 93 0.94 5.04 6.52
C VAL A 93 1.43 3.59 6.46
N LEU A 94 1.42 2.92 7.61
CA LEU A 94 1.75 1.50 7.70
C LEU A 94 0.45 0.67 7.81
N LYS A 95 0.30 -0.28 6.90
CA LYS A 95 -0.82 -1.23 6.86
C LYS A 95 -0.31 -2.57 7.37
N PHE A 96 -0.85 -3.05 8.50
CA PHE A 96 -0.47 -4.32 9.11
C PHE A 96 -1.62 -5.33 9.06
N SER A 97 -1.26 -6.60 8.88
CA SER A 97 -2.16 -7.75 8.90
C SER A 97 -1.39 -8.91 9.53
N GLU A 98 -1.73 -9.26 10.78
CA GLU A 98 -1.20 -10.49 11.41
C GLU A 98 -2.08 -11.66 10.94
N VAL A 99 -1.51 -12.53 10.12
CA VAL A 99 -2.23 -13.63 9.46
C VAL A 99 -1.78 -15.00 9.95
N TYR A 100 -0.69 -15.07 10.71
CA TYR A 100 -0.10 -16.33 11.16
C TYR A 100 -0.44 -16.64 12.62
N PHE A 101 -0.27 -15.66 13.51
CA PHE A 101 -0.55 -15.80 14.93
C PHE A 101 -1.99 -15.42 15.27
N SER A 102 -2.71 -16.32 15.93
CA SER A 102 -4.10 -16.13 16.36
C SER A 102 -4.28 -15.44 17.72
N ALA A 103 -3.19 -15.10 18.42
CA ALA A 103 -3.22 -14.50 19.75
C ALA A 103 -2.00 -13.57 19.98
N PRO A 104 -2.11 -12.59 20.89
CA PRO A 104 -0.97 -11.75 21.27
C PRO A 104 0.19 -12.55 21.86
N ASN A 105 1.42 -12.04 21.72
CA ASN A 105 2.65 -12.61 22.29
C ASN A 105 3.02 -14.03 21.82
N MET A 106 2.63 -14.43 20.59
CA MET A 106 3.02 -15.73 20.03
C MET A 106 4.22 -15.69 19.07
N LYS A 107 4.84 -14.53 18.89
CA LYS A 107 6.03 -14.34 18.06
C LYS A 107 7.32 -14.70 18.79
#